data_AF-A0A2X2SK82-F1
#
_entry.id   AF-A0A2X2SK82-F1
#
_cell.length_a   1.000
_cell.length_b   1.000
_cell.length_c   1.000
_cell.angle_alpha   90.00
_cell.angle_beta   90.00
_cell.angle_gamma   90.00
#
_symmetry.space_group_name_H-M   'P 1'
#
loop_
_entity.id
_entity.type
_entity.pdbx_description
1 polymer ?
#
loop_
_entity_poly.entity_id
_entity_poly.type
_entity_poly.pdbx_seq_one_letter_code
_entity_poly.pdbx_strand_id
1 'polypeptide(L)'
;MKNMKIKVLFALFLGGCSLGFSQIKVSPVEIYNTVVDRGYEIQEVVERLGDYYYASKDYPKAFHWYEKLMKDGNYSPQPINRYRYAVVLQALGKKDEAKKQFNLFEVLTKKGDAPQTNHTADCSREIIGTVTDAETGAKISGAQVYIFDSAMGALSSNTTDSKGSFTTKKLNCNFQNGFVEIVKKDYDIADVPIVFENNNTLKKTISLAPHTISLNEGDDLAPVFAIDNIHFNYGRTNIRYDASVQLAKIVAFLEANPTVKIAIKVHTDSRGEDGYNMNLTETQAQSIYQWLVSKGISPNRLTAKGYGETQLVNGCENGVPCSEEEHQANKRVEFIIIEK
;
A
#
# COMPACT_ATOMS: atom_id res chain seq x y z
N MET A 1 -8.54 -39.44 56.83
CA MET A 1 -7.71 -38.93 57.94
C MET A 1 -6.93 -37.72 57.47
N LYS A 2 -7.18 -36.57 58.14
CA LYS A 2 -6.34 -35.38 58.36
C LYS A 2 -5.58 -34.70 57.18
N ASN A 3 -6.08 -33.50 56.88
CA ASN A 3 -5.39 -32.25 56.50
C ASN A 3 -3.87 -32.18 56.74
N MET A 4 -3.15 -31.51 55.83
CA MET A 4 -2.31 -30.36 56.20
C MET A 4 -2.01 -29.43 55.02
N LYS A 5 -2.31 -28.14 55.21
CA LYS A 5 -1.92 -27.01 54.36
C LYS A 5 -0.43 -26.71 54.58
N ILE A 6 0.32 -26.44 53.51
CA ILE A 6 1.53 -25.62 53.57
C ILE A 6 1.46 -24.59 52.44
N LYS A 7 1.33 -23.33 52.82
CA LYS A 7 1.62 -22.16 51.99
C LYS A 7 3.14 -21.98 51.98
N VAL A 8 3.76 -21.92 50.80
CA VAL A 8 5.03 -21.22 50.62
C VAL A 8 4.87 -20.26 49.46
N LEU A 9 4.85 -18.98 49.83
CA LEU A 9 4.95 -17.84 48.95
C LEU A 9 6.44 -17.69 48.60
N PHE A 10 6.82 -17.88 47.35
CA PHE A 10 8.11 -17.41 46.84
C PHE A 10 7.83 -16.57 45.60
N ALA A 11 7.91 -15.25 45.81
CA ALA A 11 8.05 -14.30 44.73
C ALA A 11 9.43 -14.49 44.11
N LEU A 12 9.47 -14.93 42.86
CA LEU A 12 10.60 -14.68 41.98
C LEU A 12 10.06 -13.86 40.81
N PHE A 13 10.25 -12.55 40.95
CA PHE A 13 10.35 -11.63 39.83
C PHE A 13 11.52 -12.12 38.96
N LEU A 14 11.24 -13.04 38.03
CA LEU A 14 11.99 -13.07 36.79
C LEU A 14 11.36 -12.00 35.94
N GLY A 15 11.90 -10.79 36.08
CA GLY A 15 11.81 -9.81 35.01
C GLY A 15 12.30 -10.51 33.76
N GLY A 16 11.34 -10.90 32.92
CA GLY A 16 11.62 -11.25 31.54
C GLY A 16 12.28 -10.03 30.96
N CYS A 17 13.61 -10.06 30.90
CA CYS A 17 14.36 -9.29 29.95
C CYS A 17 13.81 -9.77 28.61
N SER A 18 12.81 -9.04 28.08
CA SER A 18 12.53 -9.10 26.67
C SER A 18 13.85 -8.68 26.05
N LEU A 19 14.65 -9.65 25.63
CA LEU A 19 15.68 -9.43 24.63
C LEU A 19 14.92 -8.82 23.46
N GLY A 20 14.86 -7.49 23.44
CA GLY A 20 14.19 -6.74 22.40
C GLY A 20 15.01 -6.99 21.15
N PHE A 21 14.61 -7.97 20.36
CA PHE A 21 15.14 -8.13 19.02
C PHE A 21 14.88 -6.81 18.31
N SER A 22 15.93 -6.01 18.09
CA SER A 22 15.82 -4.69 17.46
C SER A 22 15.09 -4.85 16.13
N GLN A 23 13.93 -4.22 15.98
CA GLN A 23 13.16 -4.28 14.73
C GLN A 23 13.87 -3.41 13.68
N ILE A 24 13.83 -3.84 12.42
CA ILE A 24 14.32 -3.02 11.31
C ILE A 24 13.24 -1.97 11.06
N LYS A 25 13.58 -0.69 11.19
CA LYS A 25 12.67 0.39 10.84
C LYS A 25 12.97 0.85 9.43
N VAL A 26 11.99 0.80 8.54
CA VAL A 26 12.13 1.23 7.15
C VAL A 26 11.09 2.28 6.82
N SER A 27 11.46 3.29 6.03
CA SER A 27 10.49 4.17 5.38
C SER A 27 10.44 3.86 3.88
N PRO A 28 9.28 3.39 3.35
CA PRO A 28 9.14 3.11 1.91
C PRO A 28 9.53 4.28 1.00
N VAL A 29 9.36 5.52 1.46
CA VAL A 29 9.79 6.71 0.68
C VAL A 29 11.29 6.73 0.40
N GLU A 30 12.13 6.28 1.34
CA GLU A 30 13.59 6.26 1.18
C GLU A 30 13.99 5.22 0.12
N ILE A 31 13.27 4.10 0.12
CA ILE A 31 13.40 3.07 -0.91
C ILE A 31 13.00 3.63 -2.27
N TYR A 32 11.86 4.31 -2.37
CA TYR A 32 11.39 4.90 -3.63
C TYR A 32 12.30 6.01 -4.15
N ASN A 33 12.85 6.87 -3.30
CA ASN A 33 13.85 7.87 -3.71
C ASN A 33 15.09 7.17 -4.30
N THR A 34 15.59 6.12 -3.66
CA THR A 34 16.75 5.35 -4.14
C THR A 34 16.46 4.67 -5.49
N VAL A 35 15.24 4.20 -5.70
CA VAL A 35 14.79 3.62 -6.97
C VAL A 35 14.80 4.68 -8.08
N VAL A 36 14.32 5.90 -7.80
CA VAL A 36 14.39 7.01 -8.76
C VAL A 36 15.84 7.44 -9.04
N ASP A 37 16.72 7.49 -8.03
CA ASP A 37 18.14 7.82 -8.23
C ASP A 37 18.86 6.82 -9.17
N ARG A 38 18.30 5.61 -9.31
CA ARG A 38 18.76 4.57 -10.25
C ARG A 38 18.14 4.70 -11.65
N GLY A 39 17.33 5.72 -11.89
CA GLY A 39 16.65 6.00 -13.16
C GLY A 39 15.31 5.28 -13.33
N TYR A 40 14.79 4.65 -12.28
CA TYR A 40 13.51 3.95 -12.34
C TYR A 40 12.38 4.86 -11.87
N GLU A 41 11.74 5.52 -12.83
CA GLU A 41 10.66 6.48 -12.59
C GLU A 41 9.35 5.96 -13.19
N ILE A 42 8.82 4.85 -12.68
CA ILE A 42 7.50 4.38 -13.09
C ILE A 42 6.40 5.19 -12.39
N GLN A 43 5.20 5.23 -12.98
CA GLN A 43 4.06 5.99 -12.46
C GLN A 43 3.80 5.71 -10.97
N GLU A 44 3.78 4.44 -10.57
CA GLU A 44 3.55 4.01 -9.18
C GLU A 44 4.51 4.69 -8.20
N VAL A 45 5.81 4.73 -8.52
CA VAL A 45 6.86 5.32 -7.68
C VAL A 45 6.67 6.84 -7.61
N VAL A 46 6.39 7.49 -8.75
CA VAL A 46 6.16 8.94 -8.83
C VAL A 46 4.91 9.34 -8.06
N GLU A 47 3.82 8.58 -8.17
CA GLU A 47 2.56 8.79 -7.44
C GLU A 47 2.78 8.67 -5.94
N ARG A 48 3.40 7.57 -5.48
CA ARG A 48 3.70 7.34 -4.05
C ARG A 48 4.57 8.44 -3.44
N LEU A 49 5.57 8.92 -4.18
CA LEU A 49 6.41 10.05 -3.73
C LEU A 49 5.59 11.35 -3.64
N GLY A 50 4.75 11.64 -4.63
CA GLY A 50 3.84 12.79 -4.60
C GLY A 50 2.89 12.76 -3.40
N ASP A 51 2.25 11.61 -3.17
CA ASP A 51 1.31 11.39 -2.07
C ASP A 51 1.99 11.48 -0.69
N TYR A 52 3.17 10.89 -0.54
CA TYR A 52 3.96 10.98 0.70
C TYR A 52 4.25 12.44 1.08
N TYR A 53 4.75 13.23 0.12
CA TYR A 53 5.10 14.63 0.39
C TYR A 53 3.85 15.51 0.53
N TYR A 54 2.75 15.18 -0.15
CA TYR A 54 1.45 15.81 0.06
C TYR A 54 0.92 15.59 1.49
N ALA A 55 0.89 14.34 1.96
CA ALA A 55 0.44 13.99 3.30
C ALA A 55 1.32 14.62 4.39
N SER A 56 2.62 14.73 4.11
CA SER A 56 3.61 15.38 4.98
C SER A 56 3.58 16.92 4.91
N LYS A 57 2.80 17.49 3.98
CA LYS A 57 2.73 18.93 3.65
C LYS A 57 4.05 19.54 3.19
N ASP A 58 4.98 18.74 2.69
CA ASP A 58 6.18 19.21 1.98
C ASP A 58 5.78 19.54 0.53
N TYR A 59 5.00 20.61 0.38
CA TYR A 59 4.42 21.00 -0.89
C TYR A 59 5.44 21.29 -2.00
N PRO A 60 6.65 21.84 -1.75
CA PRO A 60 7.67 21.95 -2.78
C PRO A 60 8.08 20.60 -3.37
N LYS A 61 8.27 19.55 -2.55
CA LYS A 61 8.58 18.22 -3.07
C LYS A 61 7.36 17.54 -3.69
N ALA A 62 6.18 17.66 -3.09
CA ALA A 62 4.95 17.14 -3.68
C ALA A 62 4.70 17.76 -5.07
N PHE A 63 4.99 19.05 -5.23
CA PHE A 63 4.89 19.76 -6.50
C PHE A 63 5.80 19.15 -7.56
N HIS A 64 7.06 18.84 -7.21
CA HIS A 64 8.00 18.21 -8.14
C HIS A 64 7.43 16.91 -8.71
N TRP A 65 6.94 16.00 -7.84
CA TRP A 65 6.44 14.69 -8.27
C TRP A 65 5.10 14.77 -9.01
N TYR A 66 4.15 15.56 -8.51
CA TYR A 66 2.88 15.73 -9.25
C TYR A 66 3.05 16.48 -10.55
N GLU A 67 3.96 17.46 -10.63
CA GLU A 67 4.25 18.13 -11.89
C GLU A 67 4.82 17.13 -12.92
N LYS A 68 5.73 16.26 -12.49
CA LYS A 68 6.26 15.17 -13.32
C LYS A 68 5.14 14.23 -13.77
N LEU A 69 4.33 13.77 -12.83
CA LEU A 69 3.20 12.87 -13.06
C LEU A 69 2.22 13.43 -14.12
N MET A 70 2.01 14.74 -14.12
CA MET A 70 1.04 15.40 -15.00
C MET A 70 1.60 15.79 -16.37
N LYS A 71 2.93 15.90 -16.51
CA LYS A 71 3.58 16.35 -17.75
C LYS A 71 4.15 15.21 -18.60
N ASP A 72 4.54 14.10 -17.98
CA ASP A 72 5.07 12.96 -18.72
C ASP A 72 3.92 12.19 -19.41
N GLY A 73 4.00 12.09 -20.73
CA GLY A 73 3.00 11.41 -21.55
C GLY A 73 2.99 9.88 -21.40
N ASN A 74 3.97 9.30 -20.69
CA ASN A 74 4.01 7.87 -20.41
C ASN A 74 3.14 7.46 -19.21
N TYR A 75 2.62 8.43 -18.45
CA TYR A 75 1.78 8.17 -17.29
C TYR A 75 0.30 8.42 -17.58
N SER A 76 -0.55 7.67 -16.89
CA SER A 76 -2.00 7.79 -16.89
C SER A 76 -2.50 8.07 -15.46
N PRO A 77 -2.28 9.29 -14.93
CA PRO A 77 -2.69 9.62 -13.57
C PRO A 77 -4.20 9.58 -13.38
N GLN A 78 -4.62 9.10 -12.21
CA GLN A 78 -6.02 9.10 -11.79
C GLN A 78 -6.54 10.53 -11.56
N PRO A 79 -7.86 10.77 -11.65
CA PRO A 79 -8.44 12.09 -11.39
C PRO A 79 -8.02 12.68 -10.03
N ILE A 80 -7.96 11.89 -8.97
CA ILE A 80 -7.56 12.34 -7.62
C ILE A 80 -6.16 12.96 -7.58
N ASN A 81 -5.24 12.49 -8.43
CA ASN A 81 -3.90 13.06 -8.53
C ASN A 81 -3.95 14.53 -8.98
N ARG A 82 -4.94 14.91 -9.81
CA ARG A 82 -5.13 16.31 -10.22
C ARG A 82 -5.65 17.17 -9.09
N TYR A 83 -6.55 16.64 -8.27
CA TYR A 83 -7.04 17.33 -7.08
C TYR A 83 -5.89 17.61 -6.11
N ARG A 84 -5.11 16.59 -5.75
CA ARG A 84 -3.94 16.75 -4.87
C ARG A 84 -2.93 17.73 -5.46
N TYR A 85 -2.63 17.62 -6.75
CA TYR A 85 -1.75 18.58 -7.43
C TYR A 85 -2.29 20.02 -7.38
N ALA A 86 -3.59 20.22 -7.58
CA ALA A 86 -4.22 21.53 -7.47
C ALA A 86 -4.10 22.12 -6.05
N VAL A 87 -4.29 21.31 -5.01
CA VAL A 87 -4.09 21.71 -3.61
C VAL A 87 -2.63 22.12 -3.37
N VAL A 88 -1.66 21.35 -3.88
CA VAL A 88 -0.23 21.68 -3.80
C VAL A 88 0.07 23.02 -4.50
N LEU A 89 -0.41 23.21 -5.74
CA LEU A 89 -0.24 24.46 -6.49
C LEU A 89 -0.83 25.64 -5.72
N GLN A 90 -2.02 25.49 -5.15
CA GLN A 90 -2.67 26.52 -4.36
C GLN A 90 -1.86 26.89 -3.11
N ALA A 91 -1.33 25.91 -2.39
CA ALA A 91 -0.49 26.13 -1.22
C ALA A 91 0.84 26.84 -1.57
N LEU A 92 1.35 26.64 -2.78
CA LEU A 92 2.53 27.34 -3.32
C LEU A 92 2.20 28.70 -3.97
N GLY A 93 0.94 29.17 -3.89
CA GLY A 93 0.51 30.45 -4.44
C GLY A 93 0.29 30.48 -5.97
N LYS A 94 0.40 29.33 -6.64
CA LYS A 94 0.20 29.15 -8.10
C LYS A 94 -1.29 29.03 -8.45
N LYS A 95 -2.05 30.10 -8.19
CA LYS A 95 -3.52 30.09 -8.20
C LYS A 95 -4.13 29.77 -9.57
N ASP A 96 -3.54 30.26 -10.65
CA ASP A 96 -4.07 30.05 -12.00
C ASP A 96 -3.86 28.61 -12.46
N GLU A 97 -2.70 28.02 -12.17
CA GLU A 97 -2.42 26.62 -12.42
C GLU A 97 -3.31 25.71 -11.56
N ALA A 98 -3.47 26.04 -10.28
CA ALA A 98 -4.36 25.30 -9.38
C ALA A 98 -5.80 25.28 -9.93
N LYS A 99 -6.31 26.43 -10.36
CA LYS A 99 -7.64 26.55 -10.98
C LYS A 99 -7.77 25.69 -12.24
N LYS A 100 -6.73 25.65 -13.09
CA LYS A 100 -6.73 24.77 -14.27
C LYS A 100 -6.83 23.29 -13.87
N GLN A 101 -6.08 22.86 -12.86
CA GLN A 101 -6.11 21.47 -12.41
C GLN A 101 -7.43 21.11 -11.73
N PHE A 102 -8.03 21.99 -10.93
CA PHE A 102 -9.38 21.81 -10.38
C PHE A 102 -10.43 21.70 -11.50
N ASN A 103 -10.36 22.55 -12.52
CA ASN A 103 -11.29 22.47 -13.65
C ASN A 103 -11.13 21.16 -14.44
N LEU A 104 -9.89 20.70 -14.67
CA LEU A 104 -9.62 19.43 -15.34
C LEU A 104 -10.12 18.25 -14.50
N PHE A 105 -9.90 18.29 -13.19
CA PHE A 105 -10.48 17.34 -12.25
C PHE A 105 -11.99 17.31 -12.40
N GLU A 106 -12.69 18.45 -12.26
CA GLU A 106 -14.13 18.54 -12.43
C GLU A 106 -14.63 17.98 -13.77
N VAL A 107 -13.92 18.21 -14.87
CA VAL A 107 -14.33 17.69 -16.19
C VAL A 107 -14.18 16.17 -16.27
N LEU A 108 -13.12 15.60 -15.69
CA LEU A 108 -12.89 14.16 -15.66
C LEU A 108 -13.88 13.45 -14.74
N THR A 109 -14.30 14.12 -13.68
CA THR A 109 -15.18 13.56 -12.64
C THR A 109 -16.66 13.71 -13.01
N LYS A 110 -17.09 14.83 -13.62
CA LYS A 110 -18.49 15.08 -14.01
C LYS A 110 -19.09 14.09 -15.02
N LYS A 111 -18.30 13.24 -15.65
CA LYS A 111 -18.82 12.17 -16.54
C LYS A 111 -19.49 11.02 -15.78
N GLY A 112 -19.40 11.00 -14.44
CA GLY A 112 -19.82 9.88 -13.60
C GLY A 112 -21.27 9.88 -13.09
N ASP A 113 -21.99 11.00 -13.06
CA ASP A 113 -23.40 10.99 -12.61
C ASP A 113 -24.24 12.12 -13.23
N ALA A 114 -25.47 11.78 -13.64
CA ALA A 114 -26.48 12.75 -14.07
C ALA A 114 -26.97 13.59 -12.87
N PRO A 115 -27.32 14.87 -13.07
CA PRO A 115 -27.89 15.69 -12.02
C PRO A 115 -29.23 15.09 -11.56
N GLN A 116 -29.26 14.56 -10.33
CA GLN A 116 -30.48 14.08 -9.71
C GLN A 116 -31.36 15.27 -9.32
N THR A 117 -32.36 15.51 -10.17
CA THR A 117 -33.50 16.40 -9.96
C THR A 117 -34.46 15.83 -8.91
N ASN A 118 -35.06 16.73 -8.12
CA ASN A 118 -36.09 16.56 -7.09
C ASN A 118 -35.57 16.39 -5.65
N HIS A 119 -35.50 17.55 -4.99
CA HIS A 119 -35.32 17.69 -3.55
C HIS A 119 -36.54 17.16 -2.78
N THR A 120 -36.40 16.00 -2.13
CA THR A 120 -37.15 15.75 -0.90
C THR A 120 -36.34 16.32 0.26
N ALA A 121 -36.83 17.42 0.84
CA ALA A 121 -36.09 18.27 1.76
C ALA A 121 -35.77 17.66 3.15
N ASP A 122 -36.14 16.39 3.41
CA ASP A 122 -36.16 15.83 4.77
C ASP A 122 -35.35 14.53 4.96
N CYS A 123 -34.58 14.11 3.95
CA CYS A 123 -33.74 12.92 4.05
C CYS A 123 -32.25 13.32 4.13
N SER A 124 -31.60 12.91 5.22
CA SER A 124 -30.16 13.10 5.42
C SER A 124 -29.42 11.79 5.67
N ARG A 125 -28.22 11.68 5.11
CA ARG A 125 -27.27 10.61 5.36
C ARG A 125 -26.05 11.12 6.11
N GLU A 126 -25.37 10.23 6.82
CA GLU A 126 -24.10 10.54 7.47
C GLU A 126 -23.16 9.34 7.46
N ILE A 127 -21.86 9.63 7.50
CA ILE A 127 -20.81 8.63 7.67
C ILE A 127 -20.20 8.87 9.04
N ILE A 128 -20.16 7.80 9.84
CA ILE A 128 -19.49 7.77 11.13
C ILE A 128 -18.27 6.89 10.96
N GLY A 129 -17.09 7.49 11.09
CA GLY A 129 -15.83 6.80 10.88
C GLY A 129 -14.96 6.77 12.12
N THR A 130 -14.08 5.78 12.19
CA THR A 130 -12.95 5.75 13.11
C THR A 130 -11.68 5.46 12.33
N VAL A 131 -10.64 6.25 12.57
CA VAL A 131 -9.34 6.12 11.93
C VAL A 131 -8.35 5.48 12.90
N THR A 132 -7.66 4.44 12.44
CA THR A 132 -6.69 3.66 13.22
C THR A 132 -5.35 3.55 12.53
N ASP A 133 -4.30 3.34 13.30
CA ASP A 133 -3.00 2.92 12.83
C ASP A 133 -3.04 1.45 12.42
N ALA A 134 -2.56 1.11 11.23
CA ALA A 134 -2.67 -0.24 10.67
C ALA A 134 -1.78 -1.27 11.39
N GLU A 135 -0.67 -0.85 12.00
CA GLU A 135 0.25 -1.75 12.71
C GLU A 135 -0.20 -1.97 14.16
N THR A 136 -0.57 -0.91 14.85
CA THR A 136 -0.81 -0.92 16.29
C THR A 136 -2.29 -0.96 16.67
N GLY A 137 -3.19 -0.65 15.74
CA GLY A 137 -4.62 -0.45 16.00
C GLY A 137 -4.94 0.82 16.81
N ALA A 138 -3.94 1.64 17.12
CA ALA A 138 -4.11 2.86 17.90
C ALA A 138 -5.02 3.86 17.17
N LYS A 139 -5.79 4.65 17.92
CA LYS A 139 -6.69 5.67 17.34
C LYS A 139 -5.90 6.88 16.85
N ILE A 140 -6.18 7.35 15.63
CA ILE A 140 -5.48 8.48 15.03
C ILE A 140 -6.32 9.75 15.14
N SER A 141 -5.94 10.64 16.04
CA SER A 141 -6.52 11.99 16.17
C SER A 141 -5.90 12.98 15.19
N GLY A 142 -6.66 13.98 14.75
CA GLY A 142 -6.14 15.05 13.91
C GLY A 142 -5.88 14.65 12.45
N ALA A 143 -6.44 13.53 11.98
CA ALA A 143 -6.43 13.16 10.57
C ALA A 143 -7.45 14.00 9.82
N GLN A 144 -7.06 14.57 8.67
CA GLN A 144 -7.98 15.30 7.80
C GLN A 144 -8.82 14.30 7.03
N VAL A 145 -10.11 14.57 6.95
CA VAL A 145 -11.12 13.74 6.28
C VAL A 145 -11.74 14.58 5.19
N TYR A 146 -11.68 14.13 3.94
CA TYR A 146 -12.35 14.74 2.80
C TYR A 146 -13.38 13.75 2.26
N ILE A 147 -14.59 14.24 2.00
CA ILE A 147 -15.67 13.44 1.40
C ILE A 147 -15.89 13.93 -0.01
N PHE A 148 -15.90 12.98 -0.94
CA PHE A 148 -16.18 13.21 -2.34
C PHE A 148 -17.39 12.38 -2.79
N ASP A 149 -18.09 12.86 -3.82
CA ASP A 149 -19.07 12.05 -4.55
C ASP A 149 -18.42 10.94 -5.38
N SER A 150 -19.24 10.12 -6.03
CA SER A 150 -18.87 9.04 -6.95
C SER A 150 -18.01 9.51 -8.13
N ALA A 151 -18.23 10.74 -8.54
CA ALA A 151 -17.42 11.41 -9.54
C ALA A 151 -16.07 11.82 -8.97
N MET A 152 -15.91 11.98 -7.65
CA MET A 152 -14.83 12.63 -6.92
C MET A 152 -14.98 14.16 -6.76
N GLY A 153 -16.16 14.73 -6.97
CA GLY A 153 -16.47 16.12 -6.59
C GLY A 153 -16.40 16.32 -5.07
N ALA A 154 -15.70 17.36 -4.60
CA ALA A 154 -15.52 17.61 -3.17
C ALA A 154 -16.83 18.09 -2.51
N LEU A 155 -17.28 17.41 -1.46
CA LEU A 155 -18.54 17.70 -0.77
C LEU A 155 -18.35 18.37 0.58
N SER A 156 -17.44 17.82 1.40
CA SER A 156 -17.17 18.34 2.73
C SER A 156 -15.82 17.88 3.26
N SER A 157 -15.36 18.50 4.34
CA SER A 157 -14.18 18.07 5.08
C SER A 157 -14.43 18.12 6.59
N ASN A 158 -13.67 17.31 7.32
CA ASN A 158 -13.66 17.26 8.78
C ASN A 158 -12.26 16.85 9.28
N THR A 159 -12.11 16.73 10.59
CA THR A 159 -10.90 16.24 11.26
C THR A 159 -11.29 15.21 12.30
N THR A 160 -10.49 14.15 12.48
CA THR A 160 -10.75 13.17 13.55
C THR A 160 -10.51 13.75 14.93
N ASP A 161 -11.37 13.37 15.88
CA ASP A 161 -11.27 13.77 17.28
C ASP A 161 -10.18 13.00 18.06
N SER A 162 -10.09 13.24 19.37
CA SER A 162 -9.11 12.56 20.26
C SER A 162 -9.29 11.04 20.34
N LYS A 163 -10.44 10.50 19.93
CA LYS A 163 -10.72 9.06 19.85
C LYS A 163 -10.54 8.52 18.44
N GLY A 164 -9.99 9.32 17.53
CA GLY A 164 -9.84 9.01 16.12
C GLY A 164 -11.16 8.94 15.35
N SER A 165 -12.24 9.47 15.91
CA SER A 165 -13.58 9.40 15.31
C SER A 165 -13.88 10.65 14.48
N PHE A 166 -14.69 10.47 13.44
CA PHE A 166 -15.30 11.59 12.70
C PHE A 166 -16.76 11.28 12.38
N THR A 167 -17.56 12.33 12.25
CA THR A 167 -18.92 12.24 11.69
C THR A 167 -19.02 13.29 10.60
N THR A 168 -19.53 12.92 9.43
CA THR A 168 -19.72 13.89 8.34
C THR A 168 -20.82 14.89 8.67
N LYS A 169 -20.81 16.03 8.00
CA LYS A 169 -22.04 16.83 7.93
C LYS A 169 -23.14 15.99 7.27
N LYS A 170 -24.40 16.31 7.59
CA LYS A 170 -25.56 15.68 6.95
C LYS A 170 -25.47 15.86 5.43
N LEU A 171 -25.37 14.73 4.73
CA LEU A 171 -25.36 14.63 3.27
C LEU A 171 -26.80 14.45 2.78
N ASN A 172 -27.09 14.92 1.56
CA ASN A 172 -28.38 14.67 0.95
C ASN A 172 -28.53 13.17 0.61
N CYS A 173 -29.72 12.59 0.74
CA CYS A 173 -29.94 11.15 0.43
C CYS A 173 -29.72 10.75 -1.03
N ASN A 174 -29.65 11.69 -1.97
CA ASN A 174 -29.22 11.44 -3.34
C ASN A 174 -27.75 11.00 -3.42
N PHE A 175 -26.96 11.27 -2.37
CA PHE A 175 -25.62 10.73 -2.22
C PHE A 175 -25.69 9.23 -1.90
N GLN A 176 -25.48 8.38 -2.91
CA GLN A 176 -25.48 6.92 -2.77
C GLN A 176 -24.09 6.33 -2.67
N ASN A 177 -23.11 6.96 -3.29
CA ASN A 177 -21.75 6.45 -3.38
C ASN A 177 -20.74 7.60 -3.55
N GLY A 178 -19.48 7.30 -3.26
CA GLY A 178 -18.40 8.26 -3.31
C GLY A 178 -17.13 7.75 -2.67
N PHE A 179 -16.30 8.67 -2.18
CA PHE A 179 -15.02 8.35 -1.56
C PHE A 179 -14.80 9.16 -0.29
N VAL A 180 -14.09 8.55 0.66
CA VAL A 180 -13.50 9.25 1.81
C VAL A 180 -11.98 9.20 1.65
N GLU A 181 -11.36 10.36 1.51
CA GLU A 181 -9.91 10.50 1.58
C GLU A 181 -9.51 10.85 3.02
N ILE A 182 -8.55 10.12 3.58
CA ILE A 182 -7.96 10.41 4.89
C ILE A 182 -6.50 10.79 4.70
N VAL A 183 -6.12 11.95 5.23
CA VAL A 183 -4.75 12.47 5.17
C VAL A 183 -4.24 12.76 6.58
N LYS A 184 -3.13 12.12 6.95
CA LYS A 184 -2.43 12.36 8.22
C LYS A 184 -0.93 12.37 7.95
N LYS A 185 -0.23 13.35 8.53
CA LYS A 185 1.24 13.36 8.51
C LYS A 185 1.77 12.05 9.10
N ASP A 186 2.81 11.50 8.48
CA ASP A 186 3.50 10.25 8.85
C ASP A 186 2.72 8.97 8.53
N TYR A 187 1.66 9.06 7.70
CA TYR A 187 0.85 7.95 7.22
C TYR A 187 0.53 8.07 5.73
N ASP A 188 0.39 6.92 5.07
CA ASP A 188 -0.12 6.84 3.70
C ASP A 188 -1.54 7.42 3.62
N ILE A 189 -1.86 7.99 2.47
CA ILE A 189 -3.20 8.48 2.17
C ILE A 189 -4.13 7.28 1.94
N ALA A 190 -5.32 7.31 2.53
CA ALA A 190 -6.34 6.29 2.28
C ALA A 190 -7.51 6.88 1.49
N ASP A 191 -7.75 6.34 0.29
CA ASP A 191 -8.93 6.62 -0.53
C ASP A 191 -9.92 5.47 -0.41
N VAL A 192 -10.95 5.63 0.41
CA VAL A 192 -11.89 4.55 0.73
C VAL A 192 -13.21 4.75 -0.02
N PRO A 193 -13.61 3.84 -0.93
CA PRO A 193 -14.91 3.91 -1.56
C PRO A 193 -16.01 3.69 -0.52
N ILE A 194 -17.10 4.43 -0.67
CA ILE A 194 -18.28 4.37 0.17
C ILE A 194 -19.50 4.12 -0.70
N VAL A 195 -20.36 3.23 -0.23
CA VAL A 195 -21.64 2.91 -0.86
C VAL A 195 -22.66 2.81 0.26
N PHE A 196 -23.71 3.61 0.14
CA PHE A 196 -24.90 3.54 0.96
C PHE A 196 -25.87 2.58 0.28
N GLU A 197 -26.19 1.50 0.97
CA GLU A 197 -27.29 0.62 0.60
C GLU A 197 -28.62 1.28 1.06
N ASN A 198 -29.29 0.67 2.05
CA ASN A 198 -30.60 1.11 2.51
C ASN A 198 -30.58 1.92 3.81
N ASN A 199 -29.42 2.01 4.48
CA ASN A 199 -29.28 2.75 5.73
C ASN A 199 -28.90 4.21 5.46
N ASN A 200 -29.32 5.14 6.31
CA ASN A 200 -28.91 6.54 6.27
C ASN A 200 -27.61 6.80 7.04
N THR A 201 -27.15 5.84 7.85
CA THR A 201 -25.88 5.93 8.56
C THR A 201 -24.94 4.83 8.08
N LEU A 202 -23.78 5.22 7.56
CA LEU A 202 -22.69 4.30 7.21
C LEU A 202 -21.62 4.35 8.29
N LYS A 203 -21.24 3.18 8.83
CA LYS A 203 -20.13 3.08 9.79
C LYS A 203 -18.91 2.47 9.12
N LYS A 204 -17.74 3.09 9.29
CA LYS A 204 -16.47 2.59 8.73
C LYS A 204 -15.33 2.70 9.73
N THR A 205 -14.49 1.67 9.77
CA THR A 205 -13.17 1.74 10.38
C THR A 205 -12.16 1.81 9.25
N ILE A 206 -11.30 2.81 9.25
CA ILE A 206 -10.28 3.04 8.22
C ILE A 206 -8.92 2.97 8.90
N SER A 207 -8.08 2.03 8.46
CA SER A 207 -6.70 1.91 8.95
C SER A 207 -5.74 2.61 8.00
N LEU A 208 -4.82 3.41 8.54
CA LEU A 208 -3.76 4.06 7.78
C LEU A 208 -2.43 3.33 7.99
N ALA A 209 -1.73 3.05 6.89
CA ALA A 209 -0.38 2.50 6.95
C ALA A 209 0.60 3.59 7.38
N PRO A 210 1.45 3.38 8.40
CA PRO A 210 2.45 4.37 8.81
C PRO A 210 3.57 4.46 7.76
N HIS A 211 4.16 5.64 7.62
CA HIS A 211 5.32 5.88 6.75
C HIS A 211 6.61 5.24 7.28
N THR A 212 6.61 4.72 8.51
CA THR A 212 7.70 3.94 9.08
C THR A 212 7.16 2.60 9.49
N ILE A 213 7.69 1.55 8.88
CA ILE A 213 7.26 0.17 9.08
C ILE A 213 8.32 -0.56 9.90
N SER A 214 7.87 -1.40 10.83
CA SER A 214 8.76 -2.23 11.66
C SER A 214 8.80 -3.66 11.14
N LEU A 215 9.96 -4.09 10.65
CA LEU A 215 10.18 -5.41 10.06
C LEU A 215 10.99 -6.34 10.97
N ASN A 216 10.68 -7.62 10.86
CA ASN A 216 11.22 -8.74 11.64
C ASN A 216 11.62 -9.91 10.72
N GLU A 217 12.37 -10.85 11.29
CA GLU A 217 12.59 -12.13 10.61
C GLU A 217 11.23 -12.83 10.37
N GLY A 218 11.06 -13.35 9.16
CA GLY A 218 9.82 -13.95 8.68
C GLY A 218 8.94 -13.01 7.84
N ASP A 219 9.15 -11.69 7.91
CA ASP A 219 8.33 -10.74 7.14
C ASP A 219 8.68 -10.79 5.64
N ASP A 220 7.65 -10.66 4.80
CA ASP A 220 7.77 -10.56 3.35
C ASP A 220 7.86 -9.10 2.91
N LEU A 221 8.92 -8.75 2.19
CA LEU A 221 9.16 -7.40 1.69
C LEU A 221 8.30 -7.05 0.46
N ALA A 222 7.74 -8.04 -0.24
CA ALA A 222 6.92 -7.80 -1.42
C ALA A 222 5.70 -6.89 -1.13
N PRO A 223 4.82 -7.20 -0.16
CA PRO A 223 3.69 -6.32 0.17
C PRO A 223 4.15 -4.97 0.74
N VAL A 224 5.25 -4.94 1.51
CA VAL A 224 5.78 -3.73 2.17
C VAL A 224 6.17 -2.66 1.15
N PHE A 225 6.80 -3.07 0.04
CA PHE A 225 7.23 -2.15 -1.02
C PHE A 225 6.29 -2.12 -2.23
N ALA A 226 5.12 -2.76 -2.12
CA ALA A 226 4.17 -2.94 -3.21
C ALA A 226 4.86 -3.46 -4.47
N ILE A 227 5.55 -4.59 -4.31
CA ILE A 227 6.15 -5.30 -5.43
C ILE A 227 5.04 -5.97 -6.22
N ASP A 228 4.77 -5.45 -7.41
CA ASP A 228 3.90 -6.10 -8.38
C ASP A 228 4.51 -7.42 -8.86
N ASN A 229 3.67 -8.27 -9.45
CA ASN A 229 4.08 -9.56 -9.95
C ASN A 229 5.26 -9.44 -10.92
N ILE A 230 6.34 -10.15 -10.60
CA ILE A 230 7.56 -10.17 -11.39
C ILE A 230 7.32 -11.07 -12.61
N HIS A 231 7.04 -10.45 -13.75
CA HIS A 231 6.81 -11.17 -14.99
C HIS A 231 8.13 -11.66 -15.61
N PHE A 232 8.16 -12.95 -15.96
CA PHE A 232 9.27 -13.56 -16.70
C PHE A 232 8.83 -13.85 -18.13
N ASN A 233 9.71 -13.60 -19.09
CA ASN A 233 9.46 -13.99 -20.47
C ASN A 233 9.66 -15.51 -20.60
N TYR A 234 8.72 -16.18 -21.26
CA TYR A 234 8.80 -17.61 -21.52
C TYR A 234 10.14 -17.99 -22.17
N GLY A 235 10.90 -18.87 -21.53
CA GLY A 235 12.18 -19.37 -22.04
C GLY A 235 13.33 -18.35 -22.06
N ARG A 236 13.23 -17.19 -21.38
CA ARG A 236 14.34 -16.22 -21.27
C ARG A 236 14.71 -15.97 -19.82
N THR A 237 16.02 -15.98 -19.55
CA THR A 237 16.61 -15.69 -18.23
C THR A 237 16.81 -14.20 -17.95
N ASN A 238 16.58 -13.33 -18.95
CA ASN A 238 16.75 -11.89 -18.77
C ASN A 238 15.55 -11.27 -18.05
N ILE A 239 15.83 -10.61 -16.92
CA ILE A 239 14.86 -9.78 -16.18
C ILE A 239 14.40 -8.62 -17.07
N ARG A 240 13.08 -8.50 -17.24
CA ARG A 240 12.44 -7.40 -17.99
C ARG A 240 12.59 -6.07 -17.24
N TYR A 241 12.38 -4.96 -17.95
CA TYR A 241 12.50 -3.63 -17.35
C TYR A 241 11.52 -3.42 -16.18
N ASP A 242 10.24 -3.78 -16.35
CA ASP A 242 9.22 -3.73 -15.31
C ASP A 242 9.61 -4.55 -14.07
N ALA A 243 10.06 -5.79 -14.26
CA ALA A 243 10.61 -6.62 -13.20
C ALA A 243 11.84 -5.98 -12.51
N SER A 244 12.71 -5.32 -13.29
CA SER A 244 13.92 -4.68 -12.77
C SER A 244 13.61 -3.49 -11.86
N VAL A 245 12.51 -2.77 -12.12
CA VAL A 245 12.02 -1.68 -11.27
C VAL A 245 11.56 -2.23 -9.92
N GLN A 246 10.81 -3.33 -9.93
CA GLN A 246 10.34 -3.96 -8.70
C GLN A 246 11.50 -4.53 -7.88
N LEU A 247 12.47 -5.18 -8.53
CA LEU A 247 13.66 -5.69 -7.85
C LEU A 247 14.60 -4.58 -7.35
N ALA A 248 14.58 -3.38 -7.97
CA ALA A 248 15.33 -2.24 -7.47
C ALA A 248 14.88 -1.79 -6.07
N LYS A 249 13.59 -1.97 -5.73
CA LYS A 249 13.06 -1.73 -4.38
C LYS A 249 13.75 -2.66 -3.35
N ILE A 250 13.95 -3.94 -3.70
CA ILE A 250 14.68 -4.91 -2.87
C ILE A 250 16.16 -4.55 -2.74
N VAL A 251 16.80 -4.15 -3.84
CA VAL A 251 18.22 -3.70 -3.81
C VAL A 251 18.39 -2.53 -2.85
N ALA A 252 17.56 -1.49 -3.00
CA ALA A 252 17.62 -0.31 -2.12
C ALA A 252 17.43 -0.68 -0.64
N PHE A 253 16.50 -1.59 -0.33
CA PHE A 253 16.30 -2.06 1.04
C PHE A 253 17.54 -2.80 1.58
N LEU A 254 18.12 -3.73 0.81
CA LEU A 254 19.27 -4.51 1.24
C LEU A 254 20.55 -3.66 1.38
N GLU A 255 20.69 -2.61 0.58
CA GLU A 255 21.78 -1.64 0.71
C GLU A 255 21.66 -0.79 1.97
N ALA A 256 20.45 -0.30 2.27
CA ALA A 256 20.18 0.44 3.49
C ALA A 256 20.34 -0.42 4.76
N ASN A 257 20.17 -1.74 4.64
CA ASN A 257 20.22 -2.69 5.74
C ASN A 257 21.28 -3.78 5.50
N PRO A 258 22.58 -3.48 5.63
CA PRO A 258 23.67 -4.35 5.16
C PRO A 258 23.79 -5.71 5.87
N THR A 259 23.22 -5.86 7.06
CA THR A 259 23.23 -7.11 7.85
C THR A 259 22.11 -8.07 7.46
N VAL A 260 21.04 -7.56 6.84
CA VAL A 260 19.84 -8.35 6.54
C VAL A 260 20.11 -9.41 5.47
N LYS A 261 19.64 -10.63 5.70
CA LYS A 261 19.61 -11.69 4.70
C LYS A 261 18.18 -12.02 4.32
N ILE A 262 17.95 -12.39 3.06
CA ILE A 262 16.63 -12.75 2.55
C ILE A 262 16.60 -14.10 1.83
N ALA A 263 15.44 -14.73 1.86
CA ALA A 263 15.08 -15.87 1.02
C ALA A 263 14.10 -15.42 -0.07
N ILE A 264 14.45 -15.71 -1.32
CA ILE A 264 13.63 -15.46 -2.51
C ILE A 264 12.87 -16.75 -2.79
N LYS A 265 11.55 -16.70 -2.69
CA LYS A 265 10.68 -17.84 -2.99
C LYS A 265 9.83 -17.53 -4.20
N VAL A 266 9.83 -18.45 -5.17
CA VAL A 266 9.04 -18.28 -6.39
C VAL A 266 7.98 -19.37 -6.49
N HIS A 267 6.75 -18.95 -6.75
CA HIS A 267 5.57 -19.80 -6.83
C HIS A 267 4.88 -19.62 -8.18
N THR A 268 4.15 -20.64 -8.62
CA THR A 268 3.27 -20.58 -9.80
C THR A 268 1.89 -21.14 -9.47
N ASP A 269 0.94 -20.93 -10.37
CA ASP A 269 -0.39 -21.53 -10.28
C ASP A 269 -0.38 -23.03 -10.62
N SER A 270 -1.52 -23.67 -10.40
CA SER A 270 -1.82 -25.09 -10.67
C SER A 270 -1.88 -25.47 -12.15
N ARG A 271 -1.62 -24.53 -13.08
CA ARG A 271 -1.74 -24.82 -14.52
C ARG A 271 -0.41 -25.34 -15.03
N GLY A 272 -0.38 -26.61 -15.42
CA GLY A 272 0.80 -27.26 -15.98
C GLY A 272 1.09 -28.58 -15.27
N GLU A 273 2.18 -29.24 -15.66
CA GLU A 273 2.67 -30.40 -14.91
C GLU A 273 3.49 -29.95 -13.70
N ASP A 274 3.32 -30.58 -12.55
CA ASP A 274 3.99 -30.24 -11.29
C ASP A 274 5.52 -30.14 -11.44
N GLY A 275 6.11 -31.10 -12.16
CA GLY A 275 7.56 -31.14 -12.41
C GLY A 275 8.05 -29.99 -13.31
N TYR A 276 7.22 -29.61 -14.29
CA TYR A 276 7.48 -28.43 -15.12
C TYR A 276 7.40 -27.15 -14.28
N ASN A 277 6.35 -27.01 -13.46
CA ASN A 277 6.13 -25.87 -12.58
C ASN A 277 7.25 -25.71 -11.55
N MET A 278 7.74 -26.82 -11.00
CA MET A 278 8.92 -26.81 -10.11
C MET A 278 10.16 -26.29 -10.83
N ASN A 279 10.48 -26.82 -12.02
CA ASN A 279 11.66 -26.39 -12.77
C ASN A 279 11.56 -24.93 -13.26
N LEU A 280 10.37 -24.49 -13.66
CA LEU A 280 10.09 -23.12 -14.07
C LEU A 280 10.39 -22.14 -12.94
N THR A 281 9.79 -22.37 -11.77
CA THR A 281 9.95 -21.49 -10.61
C THR A 281 11.39 -21.52 -10.06
N GLU A 282 12.08 -22.65 -10.12
CA GLU A 282 13.50 -22.74 -9.73
C GLU A 282 14.38 -21.89 -10.65
N THR A 283 14.16 -21.98 -11.96
CA THR A 283 14.88 -21.17 -12.95
C THR A 283 14.63 -19.66 -12.75
N GLN A 284 13.39 -19.29 -12.42
CA GLN A 284 13.01 -17.90 -12.14
C GLN A 284 13.65 -17.38 -10.84
N ALA A 285 13.62 -18.19 -9.77
CA ALA A 285 14.24 -17.86 -8.48
C ALA A 285 15.74 -17.58 -8.67
N GLN A 286 16.42 -18.44 -9.44
CA GLN A 286 17.83 -18.26 -9.73
C GLN A 286 18.10 -17.05 -10.62
N SER A 287 17.20 -16.72 -11.55
CA SER A 287 17.32 -15.51 -12.38
C SER A 287 17.23 -14.24 -11.54
N ILE A 288 16.30 -14.18 -10.56
CA ILE A 288 16.22 -13.06 -9.61
C ILE A 288 17.50 -12.97 -8.77
N TYR A 289 17.94 -14.09 -8.20
CA TYR A 289 19.16 -14.16 -7.40
C TYR A 289 20.36 -13.59 -8.17
N GLN A 290 20.59 -14.07 -9.39
CA GLN A 290 21.71 -13.62 -10.22
C GLN A 290 21.59 -12.13 -10.56
N TRP A 291 20.38 -11.66 -10.81
CA TRP A 291 20.16 -10.24 -11.05
C TRP A 291 20.49 -9.38 -9.82
N LEU A 292 20.05 -9.76 -8.62
CA LEU A 292 20.37 -9.05 -7.37
C LEU A 292 21.88 -9.04 -7.09
N VAL A 293 22.57 -10.17 -7.32
CA VAL A 293 24.03 -10.24 -7.22
C VAL A 293 24.70 -9.31 -8.24
N SER A 294 24.19 -9.26 -9.48
CA SER A 294 24.72 -8.34 -10.51
C SER A 294 24.54 -6.86 -10.16
N LYS A 295 23.63 -6.54 -9.22
CA LYS A 295 23.44 -5.19 -8.68
C LYS A 295 24.28 -4.90 -7.44
N GLY A 296 25.15 -5.82 -7.03
CA GLY A 296 26.12 -5.62 -5.94
C GLY A 296 25.69 -6.21 -4.60
N ILE A 297 24.54 -6.89 -4.53
CA ILE A 297 24.15 -7.59 -3.30
C ILE A 297 25.02 -8.83 -3.11
N SER A 298 25.61 -8.95 -1.92
CA SER A 298 26.49 -10.08 -1.60
C SER A 298 25.75 -11.42 -1.67
N PRO A 299 26.29 -12.44 -2.38
CA PRO A 299 25.72 -13.79 -2.49
C PRO A 299 25.35 -14.42 -1.14
N ASN A 300 26.17 -14.22 -0.09
CA ASN A 300 25.92 -14.79 1.24
C ASN A 300 24.70 -14.19 1.97
N ARG A 301 24.09 -13.14 1.42
CA ARG A 301 22.87 -12.51 1.96
C ARG A 301 21.60 -13.01 1.29
N LEU A 302 21.72 -13.85 0.27
CA LEU A 302 20.62 -14.28 -0.57
C LEU A 302 20.52 -15.80 -0.59
N THR A 303 19.30 -16.30 -0.52
CA THR A 303 18.96 -17.66 -0.95
C THR A 303 17.80 -17.59 -1.93
N ALA A 304 17.71 -18.53 -2.86
CA ALA A 304 16.66 -18.59 -3.86
C ALA A 304 16.17 -20.02 -4.02
N LYS A 305 14.84 -20.20 -4.11
CA LYS A 305 14.22 -21.50 -4.34
C LYS A 305 12.89 -21.38 -5.06
N GLY A 306 12.68 -22.27 -6.04
CA GLY A 306 11.39 -22.53 -6.67
C GLY A 306 10.55 -23.49 -5.84
N TYR A 307 9.25 -23.20 -5.75
CA TYR A 307 8.28 -24.02 -5.02
C TYR A 307 7.21 -24.62 -5.93
N GLY A 308 7.24 -24.33 -7.23
CA GLY A 308 6.19 -24.71 -8.16
C GLY A 308 4.81 -24.27 -7.64
N GLU A 309 3.85 -25.18 -7.72
CA GLU A 309 2.50 -25.04 -7.20
C GLU A 309 2.30 -25.66 -5.80
N THR A 310 3.38 -26.05 -5.11
CA THR A 310 3.27 -26.79 -3.83
C THR A 310 2.78 -25.95 -2.65
N GLN A 311 2.66 -24.63 -2.82
CA GLN A 311 2.27 -23.67 -1.78
C GLN A 311 1.27 -22.64 -2.34
N LEU A 312 0.12 -23.15 -2.79
CA LEU A 312 -1.01 -22.32 -3.22
C LEU A 312 -1.58 -21.53 -2.03
N VAL A 313 -2.04 -20.31 -2.28
CA VAL A 313 -2.63 -19.42 -1.26
C VAL A 313 -4.16 -19.45 -1.27
N ASN A 314 -4.75 -20.22 -2.19
CA ASN A 314 -6.19 -20.42 -2.33
C ASN A 314 -6.47 -21.89 -2.74
N GLY A 315 -7.74 -22.24 -2.85
CA GLY A 315 -8.17 -23.60 -3.24
C GLY A 315 -8.01 -23.93 -4.71
N CYS A 316 -7.23 -23.15 -5.47
CA CYS A 316 -7.08 -23.31 -6.91
C CYS A 316 -6.07 -24.41 -7.26
N GLU A 317 -6.34 -25.65 -6.87
CA GLU A 317 -5.51 -26.82 -7.13
C GLU A 317 -5.80 -27.48 -8.50
N ASN A 318 -5.04 -28.53 -8.83
CA ASN A 318 -5.10 -29.19 -10.13
C ASN A 318 -6.51 -29.72 -10.44
N GLY A 319 -7.07 -29.30 -11.57
CA GLY A 319 -8.40 -29.70 -12.03
C GLY A 319 -9.56 -28.89 -11.41
N VAL A 320 -9.29 -27.93 -10.53
CA VAL A 320 -10.30 -27.00 -10.01
C VAL A 320 -10.42 -25.81 -10.97
N PRO A 321 -11.64 -25.51 -11.49
CA PRO A 321 -11.86 -24.30 -12.27
C PRO A 321 -11.74 -23.06 -11.37
N CYS A 322 -10.86 -22.12 -11.75
CA CYS A 322 -10.65 -20.88 -11.02
C CYS A 322 -10.74 -19.66 -11.95
N SER A 323 -10.93 -18.51 -11.34
CA SER A 323 -10.74 -17.21 -11.99
C SER A 323 -9.27 -16.93 -12.30
N GLU A 324 -9.00 -16.00 -13.22
CA GLU A 324 -7.61 -15.59 -13.51
C GLU A 324 -7.00 -14.87 -12.31
N GLU A 325 -7.81 -14.15 -11.52
CA GLU A 325 -7.39 -13.50 -10.28
C GLU A 325 -6.88 -14.51 -9.25
N GLU A 326 -7.57 -15.65 -9.08
CA GLU A 326 -7.13 -16.74 -8.21
C GLU A 326 -5.84 -17.38 -8.70
N HIS A 327 -5.71 -17.63 -10.00
CA HIS A 327 -4.45 -18.12 -10.57
C HIS A 327 -3.31 -17.12 -10.37
N GLN A 328 -3.57 -15.83 -10.60
CA GLN A 328 -2.55 -14.79 -10.50
C GLN A 328 -2.08 -14.58 -9.06
N ALA A 329 -2.94 -14.78 -8.06
CA ALA A 329 -2.55 -14.77 -6.65
C ALA A 329 -1.52 -15.87 -6.30
N ASN A 330 -1.52 -16.99 -7.03
CA ASN A 330 -0.54 -18.07 -6.85
C ASN A 330 0.79 -17.79 -7.57
N LYS A 331 0.77 -17.01 -8.67
CA LYS A 331 1.97 -16.58 -9.41
C LYS A 331 2.65 -15.40 -8.73
N ARG A 332 3.37 -15.68 -7.64
CA ARG A 332 3.97 -14.66 -6.77
C ARG A 332 5.44 -14.94 -6.49
N VAL A 333 6.14 -13.89 -6.07
CA VAL A 333 7.50 -13.95 -5.55
C VAL A 333 7.51 -13.35 -4.15
N GLU A 334 8.02 -14.09 -3.19
CA GLU A 334 8.16 -13.66 -1.80
C GLU A 334 9.64 -13.33 -1.52
N PHE A 335 9.89 -12.28 -0.75
CA PHE A 335 11.21 -11.86 -0.29
C PHE A 335 11.24 -11.84 1.23
N ILE A 336 11.55 -13.00 1.82
CA ILE A 336 11.42 -13.23 3.26
C ILE A 336 12.70 -12.83 3.98
N ILE A 337 12.60 -12.00 5.02
CA ILE A 337 13.74 -11.74 5.92
C ILE A 337 14.06 -13.02 6.71
N ILE A 338 15.29 -13.50 6.63
CA ILE A 338 15.72 -14.73 7.34
C ILE A 338 16.73 -14.48 8.45
N GLU A 339 17.40 -13.32 8.44
CA GLU A 339 18.38 -12.91 9.46
C GLU A 339 18.55 -11.39 9.40
N LYS A 340 18.85 -10.75 10.54
CA LYS A 340 19.04 -9.29 10.63
C LYS A 340 20.25 -8.86 11.45
#